data_AF-A0A934Z913-F1
#
_entry.id   AF-A0A934Z913-F1
#
_cell.length_a   1.000
_cell.length_b   1.000
_cell.length_c   1.000
_cell.angle_alpha   90.00
_cell.angle_beta   90.00
_cell.angle_gamma   90.00
#
_symmetry.space_group_name_H-M   'P 1'
#
loop_
_entity.id
_entity.type
_entity.pdbx_description
1 polymer ?
#
loop_
_entity_poly.entity_id
_entity_poly.type
_entity_poly.pdbx_seq_one_letter_code
_entity_poly.pdbx_strand_id
1 'polypeptide(L)'
;MREPDPEHWLYRYTPREWLRASMGELEQARRAYAAHNGRAGLAGCRRAAGVSLNGWLASLDPPPEAYGRSYMDHLAALAVDEGAPEAVRAAAVLLRQTPLPGGEIVALRTATTDARALDAAETIMAHAYAGVVRAEP
;
A
#
# COMPACT_ATOMS: atom_id res chain seq x y z
N MET A 1 19.10 -0.06 -14.21
CA MET A 1 17.66 -0.23 -13.95
C MET A 1 17.19 -1.40 -14.80
N ARG A 2 16.50 -2.38 -14.22
CA ARG A 2 16.03 -3.57 -14.95
C ARG A 2 15.00 -3.15 -16.02
N GLU A 3 15.08 -3.70 -17.22
CA GLU A 3 14.04 -3.50 -18.24
C GLU A 3 12.71 -4.12 -17.79
N PRO A 4 11.56 -3.48 -18.08
CA PRO A 4 10.27 -4.05 -17.73
C PRO A 4 10.02 -5.40 -18.41
N ASP A 5 9.49 -6.35 -17.65
CA ASP A 5 9.05 -7.66 -18.13
C ASP A 5 7.53 -7.76 -17.93
N PRO A 6 6.72 -7.65 -19.00
CA PRO A 6 5.25 -7.65 -18.91
C PRO A 6 4.66 -8.89 -18.22
N GLU A 7 5.34 -10.04 -18.29
CA GLU A 7 4.87 -11.30 -17.73
C GLU A 7 5.28 -11.45 -16.24
N HIS A 8 6.21 -10.63 -15.76
CA HIS A 8 6.65 -10.68 -14.37
C HIS A 8 5.81 -9.77 -13.46
N TRP A 9 5.21 -10.34 -12.42
CA TRP A 9 4.30 -9.63 -11.50
C TRP A 9 4.89 -8.33 -10.93
N LEU A 10 6.17 -8.32 -10.55
CA LEU A 10 6.87 -7.18 -9.96
C LEU A 10 7.54 -6.26 -11.00
N TYR A 11 8.02 -6.82 -12.12
CA TYR A 11 8.87 -6.10 -13.07
C TYR A 11 8.11 -5.66 -14.33
N ARG A 12 6.81 -5.89 -14.42
CA ARG A 12 5.96 -5.34 -15.50
C ARG A 12 5.97 -3.81 -15.58
N TYR A 13 6.34 -3.14 -14.49
CA TYR A 13 6.51 -1.70 -14.40
C TYR A 13 7.84 -1.37 -13.75
N THR A 14 8.42 -0.23 -14.12
CA THR A 14 9.53 0.38 -13.39
C THR A 14 9.11 0.79 -11.97
N PRO A 15 10.05 0.93 -11.01
CA PRO A 15 9.76 1.43 -9.68
C PRO A 15 8.91 2.72 -9.66
N ARG A 16 9.23 3.69 -10.53
CA ARG A 16 8.48 4.95 -10.64
C ARG A 16 7.08 4.78 -11.21
N GLU A 17 6.88 3.87 -12.16
CA GLU A 17 5.56 3.59 -12.71
C GLU A 17 4.64 2.95 -11.67
N TRP A 18 5.17 2.07 -10.81
CA TRP A 18 4.43 1.57 -9.65
C TRP A 18 3.99 2.69 -8.69
N LEU A 19 4.89 3.62 -8.37
CA LEU A 19 4.53 4.77 -7.54
C LEU A 19 3.44 5.64 -8.21
N ARG A 20 3.53 5.87 -9.53
CA ARG A 20 2.47 6.59 -10.26
C ARG A 20 1.13 5.85 -10.23
N ALA A 21 1.13 4.55 -10.43
CA ALA A 21 -0.08 3.73 -10.35
C ALA A 21 -0.72 3.80 -8.95
N SER A 22 0.08 3.80 -7.89
CA SER A 22 -0.41 3.88 -6.51
C SER A 22 -1.20 5.16 -6.21
N MET A 23 -0.84 6.28 -6.84
CA MET A 23 -1.58 7.55 -6.71
C MET A 23 -3.01 7.44 -7.27
N GLY A 24 -3.19 6.68 -8.36
CA GLY A 24 -4.51 6.43 -8.94
C GLY A 24 -5.40 5.58 -8.02
N GLU A 25 -4.82 4.59 -7.33
CA GLU A 25 -5.56 3.80 -6.33
C GLU A 25 -5.97 4.65 -5.12
N LEU A 26 -5.10 5.55 -4.64
CA LEU A 26 -5.41 6.44 -3.53
C LEU A 26 -6.54 7.42 -3.90
N GLU A 27 -6.50 8.01 -5.09
CA GLU A 27 -7.55 8.91 -5.57
C GLU A 27 -8.90 8.18 -5.68
N GLN A 28 -8.91 6.93 -6.18
CA GLN A 28 -10.12 6.11 -6.18
C GLN A 28 -10.61 5.79 -4.76
N ALA A 29 -9.72 5.56 -3.81
CA ALA A 29 -10.07 5.35 -2.40
C ALA A 29 -10.75 6.60 -1.80
N ARG A 30 -10.20 7.79 -2.06
CA ARG A 30 -10.76 9.07 -1.61
C ARG A 30 -12.17 9.28 -2.14
N ARG A 31 -12.39 9.05 -3.45
CA ARG A 31 -13.71 9.15 -4.09
C ARG A 31 -14.71 8.16 -3.49
N ALA A 32 -14.28 6.93 -3.23
CA ALA A 32 -15.14 5.93 -2.60
C ALA A 32 -15.58 6.35 -1.19
N TYR A 33 -14.66 6.87 -0.37
CA TYR A 33 -15.04 7.41 0.95
C TYR A 33 -15.94 8.63 0.87
N ALA A 34 -15.69 9.56 -0.07
CA ALA A 34 -16.58 10.70 -0.30
C ALA A 34 -17.99 10.27 -0.72
N ALA A 35 -18.12 9.14 -1.43
CA ALA A 35 -19.40 8.53 -1.81
C ALA A 35 -19.97 7.59 -0.73
N HIS A 36 -19.48 7.64 0.51
CA HIS A 36 -19.88 6.78 1.63
C HIS A 36 -19.71 5.26 1.37
N ASN A 37 -18.88 4.89 0.40
CA ASN A 37 -18.55 3.50 0.11
C ASN A 37 -17.28 3.08 0.87
N GLY A 38 -17.47 2.77 2.15
CA GLY A 38 -16.37 2.40 3.05
C GLY A 38 -15.61 1.14 2.61
N ARG A 39 -16.30 0.17 1.98
CA ARG A 39 -15.69 -1.06 1.48
C ARG A 39 -14.74 -0.80 0.33
N ALA A 40 -15.19 -0.05 -0.67
CA ALA A 40 -14.34 0.31 -1.80
C ALA A 40 -13.19 1.22 -1.36
N GLY A 41 -13.43 2.17 -0.46
CA GLY A 41 -12.36 3.06 0.00
C GLY A 41 -11.28 2.34 0.83
N LEU A 42 -11.64 1.41 1.73
CA LEU A 42 -10.63 0.64 2.47
C LEU A 42 -9.87 -0.33 1.56
N ALA A 43 -10.56 -0.97 0.62
CA ALA A 43 -9.90 -1.79 -0.39
C ALA A 43 -8.93 -0.96 -1.26
N GLY A 44 -9.32 0.27 -1.62
CA GLY A 44 -8.47 1.22 -2.34
C GLY A 44 -7.23 1.63 -1.53
N CYS A 45 -7.36 1.93 -0.23
CA CYS A 45 -6.23 2.25 0.64
C CYS A 45 -5.19 1.11 0.69
N ARG A 46 -5.65 -0.15 0.84
CA ARG A 46 -4.79 -1.34 0.82
C ARG A 46 -4.07 -1.51 -0.51
N ARG A 47 -4.78 -1.32 -1.63
CA ARG A 47 -4.19 -1.38 -2.96
C ARG A 47 -3.18 -0.28 -3.17
N ALA A 48 -3.49 0.97 -2.83
CA ALA A 48 -2.55 2.09 -2.95
C ALA A 48 -1.25 1.82 -2.20
N ALA A 49 -1.34 1.40 -0.93
CA ALA A 49 -0.20 1.02 -0.12
C ALA A 49 0.63 -0.11 -0.78
N GLY A 50 0.00 -1.24 -1.14
CA GLY A 50 0.75 -2.35 -1.73
C GLY A 50 1.31 -2.09 -3.14
N VAL A 51 0.58 -1.35 -3.99
CA VAL A 51 1.06 -0.92 -5.30
C VAL A 51 2.27 0.00 -5.17
N SER A 52 2.32 0.86 -4.15
CA SER A 52 3.53 1.64 -3.87
C SER A 52 4.69 0.76 -3.39
N LEU A 53 4.42 -0.25 -2.55
CA LEU A 53 5.42 -1.21 -2.10
C LEU A 53 5.98 -2.06 -3.25
N ASN A 54 5.20 -2.37 -4.29
CA ASN A 54 5.76 -2.96 -5.52
C ASN A 54 6.88 -2.10 -6.09
N GLY A 55 6.72 -0.76 -6.08
CA GLY A 55 7.74 0.15 -6.57
C GLY A 55 9.04 0.04 -5.77
N TRP A 56 8.93 0.04 -4.45
CA TRP A 56 10.08 -0.15 -3.56
C TRP A 56 10.71 -1.54 -3.72
N LEU A 57 9.93 -2.61 -3.70
CA LEU A 57 10.41 -3.98 -3.89
C LEU A 57 11.11 -4.16 -5.24
N ALA A 58 10.59 -3.56 -6.31
CA ALA A 58 11.20 -3.58 -7.64
C ALA A 58 12.54 -2.81 -7.71
N SER A 59 12.82 -1.96 -6.72
CA SER A 59 14.11 -1.25 -6.59
C SER A 59 15.16 -2.05 -5.79
N LEU A 60 14.76 -3.14 -5.14
CA LEU A 60 15.63 -4.03 -4.39
C LEU A 60 16.02 -5.24 -5.25
N ASP A 61 17.30 -5.59 -5.27
CA ASP A 61 17.79 -6.77 -5.97
C ASP A 61 18.75 -7.59 -5.06
N PRO A 62 18.31 -8.75 -4.55
CA PRO A 62 16.99 -9.36 -4.72
C PRO A 62 15.90 -8.70 -3.85
N PRO A 63 14.60 -8.78 -4.23
CA PRO A 63 13.51 -8.37 -3.37
C PRO A 63 13.36 -9.34 -2.18
N PRO A 64 13.07 -8.85 -0.95
CA PRO A 64 12.90 -9.73 0.22
C PRO A 64 11.70 -10.67 0.09
N GLU A 65 11.92 -11.98 0.22
CA GLU A 65 10.88 -13.01 0.03
C GLU A 65 9.69 -12.86 0.99
N ALA A 66 9.94 -12.36 2.21
CA ALA A 66 8.91 -12.16 3.23
C ALA A 66 7.74 -11.30 2.77
N TYR A 67 7.96 -10.40 1.81
CA TYR A 67 6.92 -9.52 1.27
C TYR A 67 5.95 -10.25 0.32
N GLY A 68 6.24 -11.46 -0.14
CA GLY A 68 5.30 -12.23 -0.98
C GLY A 68 4.96 -11.55 -2.31
N ARG A 69 3.77 -11.84 -2.87
CA ARG A 69 3.36 -11.38 -4.22
C ARG A 69 2.07 -10.55 -4.23
N SER A 70 1.28 -10.59 -3.17
CA SER A 70 0.05 -9.80 -3.07
C SER A 70 0.27 -8.55 -2.21
N TYR A 71 -0.50 -7.50 -2.47
CA TYR A 71 -0.46 -6.31 -1.62
C TYR A 71 -0.77 -6.60 -0.14
N MET A 72 -1.54 -7.65 0.16
CA MET A 72 -1.80 -8.05 1.55
C MET A 72 -0.60 -8.72 2.18
N ASP A 73 0.20 -9.47 1.41
CA ASP A 73 1.48 -10.03 1.89
C ASP A 73 2.45 -8.89 2.21
N HIS A 74 2.51 -7.86 1.36
CA HIS A 74 3.35 -6.68 1.60
C HIS A 74 2.97 -5.99 2.91
N LEU A 75 1.67 -5.78 3.17
CA LEU A 75 1.20 -5.21 4.43
C LEU A 75 1.48 -6.12 5.63
N ALA A 76 1.40 -7.43 5.46
CA ALA A 76 1.70 -8.39 6.52
C ALA A 76 3.19 -8.39 6.89
N ALA A 77 4.07 -8.35 5.90
CA ALA A 77 5.51 -8.27 6.09
C ALA A 77 5.92 -6.92 6.70
N LEU A 78 5.43 -5.81 6.13
CA LEU A 78 5.76 -4.46 6.59
C LEU A 78 5.31 -4.21 8.04
N ALA A 79 4.22 -4.83 8.48
CA ALA A 79 3.73 -4.71 9.85
C ALA A 79 4.72 -5.22 10.92
N VAL A 80 5.65 -6.11 10.55
CA VAL A 80 6.63 -6.72 11.45
C VAL A 80 8.08 -6.45 11.03
N ASP A 81 8.30 -5.65 9.99
CA ASP A 81 9.64 -5.34 9.48
C ASP A 81 10.34 -4.32 10.38
N GLU A 82 11.25 -4.79 11.23
CA GLU A 82 12.02 -3.96 12.17
C GLU A 82 12.87 -2.89 11.47
N GLY A 83 13.18 -3.05 10.17
CA GLY A 83 13.87 -2.04 9.38
C GLY A 83 12.99 -0.86 8.97
N ALA A 84 11.66 -1.00 9.01
CA ALA A 84 10.73 0.07 8.73
C ALA A 84 10.48 0.95 9.97
N PRO A 85 10.26 2.28 9.84
CA PRO A 85 9.90 3.13 10.97
C PRO A 85 8.62 2.67 11.67
N GLU A 86 8.53 2.88 12.99
CA GLU A 86 7.37 2.45 13.80
C GLU A 86 6.04 2.93 13.25
N ALA A 87 5.95 4.20 12.81
CA ALA A 87 4.75 4.76 12.20
C ALA A 87 4.31 4.01 10.93
N VAL A 88 5.27 3.54 10.12
CA VAL A 88 5.01 2.78 8.89
C VAL A 88 4.49 1.38 9.22
N ARG A 89 5.10 0.70 10.21
CA ARG A 89 4.62 -0.58 10.70
C ARG A 89 3.21 -0.47 11.27
N ALA A 90 2.95 0.55 12.10
CA ALA A 90 1.63 0.81 12.68
C ALA A 90 0.57 1.10 11.61
N ALA A 91 0.91 1.83 10.55
CA ALA A 91 0.04 2.06 9.41
C ALA A 91 -0.31 0.75 8.68
N ALA A 92 0.67 -0.13 8.48
CA ALA A 92 0.46 -1.44 7.86
C ALA A 92 -0.46 -2.33 8.71
N VAL A 93 -0.25 -2.34 10.04
CA VAL A 93 -1.13 -3.01 11.00
C VAL A 93 -2.56 -2.49 10.88
N LEU A 94 -2.75 -1.17 10.88
CA LEU A 94 -4.07 -0.53 10.78
C LEU A 94 -4.80 -0.97 9.51
N LEU A 95 -4.16 -0.84 8.33
CA LEU A 95 -4.78 -1.23 7.07
C LEU A 95 -5.10 -2.72 7.00
N ARG A 96 -4.22 -3.57 7.53
CA ARG A 96 -4.40 -5.03 7.53
C ARG A 96 -5.55 -5.46 8.44
N GLN A 97 -5.62 -4.92 9.65
CA GLN A 97 -6.56 -5.37 10.68
C GLN A 97 -7.93 -4.70 10.60
N THR A 98 -8.04 -3.53 9.96
CA THR A 98 -9.35 -2.87 9.78
C THR A 98 -10.28 -3.78 8.98
N PRO A 99 -11.44 -4.22 9.51
CA PRO A 99 -12.34 -5.09 8.77
C PRO A 99 -12.96 -4.36 7.57
N LEU A 100 -13.18 -5.09 6.46
CA LEU A 100 -13.99 -4.54 5.37
C LEU A 100 -15.44 -4.37 5.84
N PRO A 101 -16.08 -3.23 5.56
CA PRO A 101 -17.51 -3.07 5.80
C PRO A 101 -18.36 -4.15 5.12
N GLY A 102 -19.42 -4.58 5.81
CA GLY A 102 -20.42 -5.54 5.33
C GLY A 102 -20.25 -6.99 5.79
N GLY A 103 -19.48 -7.27 6.85
CA GLY A 103 -19.50 -8.56 7.55
C GLY A 103 -20.52 -8.61 8.69
N GLU A 104 -20.52 -9.69 9.49
CA GLU A 104 -21.42 -9.86 10.66
C GLU A 104 -21.26 -8.76 11.73
N ILE A 105 -20.13 -8.05 11.72
CA ILE A 105 -19.86 -6.92 12.60
C ILE A 105 -20.10 -5.62 11.83
N VAL A 106 -21.05 -4.82 12.31
CA VAL A 106 -21.24 -3.43 11.85
C VAL A 106 -20.14 -2.57 12.44
N ALA A 107 -19.07 -2.33 11.68
CA ALA A 107 -18.06 -1.35 12.06
C ALA A 107 -18.68 0.06 11.96
N LEU A 108 -18.82 0.75 13.09
CA LEU A 108 -19.22 2.16 13.10
C LEU A 108 -18.16 2.98 12.38
N ARG A 109 -18.58 3.69 11.33
CA ARG A 109 -17.71 4.55 10.54
C ARG A 109 -17.99 6.02 10.77
N THR A 110 -16.92 6.79 10.84
CA THR A 110 -16.93 8.24 10.96
C THR A 110 -15.95 8.82 9.95
N ALA A 111 -16.11 10.08 9.59
CA ALA A 111 -15.11 10.78 8.76
C ALA A 111 -13.68 10.63 9.33
N THR A 112 -13.55 10.54 10.66
CA THR A 112 -12.28 10.29 11.35
C THR A 112 -11.69 8.90 11.05
N THR A 113 -12.50 7.83 11.04
CA THR A 113 -11.98 6.49 10.70
C THR A 113 -11.52 6.40 9.25
N ASP A 114 -12.20 7.13 8.37
CA ASP A 114 -11.92 7.19 6.94
C ASP A 114 -10.59 7.92 6.69
N ALA A 115 -10.41 9.06 7.35
CA ALA A 115 -9.17 9.82 7.34
C ALA A 115 -7.98 8.97 7.84
N ARG A 116 -8.14 8.23 8.95
CA ARG A 116 -7.08 7.37 9.48
C ARG A 116 -6.62 6.28 8.49
N ALA A 117 -7.51 5.73 7.69
CA ALA A 117 -7.14 4.75 6.67
C ALA A 117 -6.39 5.39 5.49
N LEU A 118 -6.81 6.59 5.07
CA LEU A 118 -6.10 7.36 4.05
C LEU A 118 -4.70 7.75 4.53
N ASP A 119 -4.58 8.31 5.74
CA ASP A 119 -3.30 8.70 6.35
C ASP A 119 -2.33 7.50 6.46
N ALA A 120 -2.86 6.32 6.83
CA ALA A 120 -2.07 5.09 6.89
C ALA A 120 -1.56 4.67 5.50
N ALA A 121 -2.41 4.75 4.47
CA ALA A 121 -1.98 4.46 3.10
C ALA A 121 -0.89 5.45 2.64
N GLU A 122 -1.07 6.75 2.88
CA GLU A 122 -0.10 7.78 2.52
C GLU A 122 1.23 7.62 3.25
N THR A 123 1.19 7.24 4.53
CA THR A 123 2.41 6.93 5.32
C THR A 123 3.24 5.82 4.67
N ILE A 124 2.58 4.74 4.24
CA ILE A 124 3.25 3.62 3.57
C ILE A 124 3.75 4.04 2.18
N MET A 125 2.94 4.79 1.42
CA MET A 125 3.31 5.29 0.10
C MET A 125 4.53 6.22 0.18
N ALA A 126 4.61 7.08 1.20
CA ALA A 126 5.77 7.94 1.43
C ALA A 126 7.03 7.12 1.77
N HIS A 127 6.89 6.07 2.57
CA HIS A 127 7.99 5.13 2.86
C HIS A 127 8.49 4.44 1.58
N ALA A 128 7.58 3.90 0.78
CA ALA A 128 7.92 3.27 -0.50
C ALA A 128 8.60 4.27 -1.46
N TYR A 129 8.06 5.48 -1.58
CA TYR A 129 8.66 6.56 -2.39
C TYR A 129 10.09 6.87 -1.95
N ALA A 130 10.30 7.04 -0.63
CA ALA A 130 11.64 7.30 -0.09
C ALA A 130 12.61 6.15 -0.36
N GLY A 131 12.14 4.90 -0.28
CA GLY A 131 12.94 3.72 -0.63
C GLY A 131 13.36 3.72 -2.10
N VAL A 132 12.42 3.99 -3.03
CA VAL A 132 12.72 4.08 -4.46
C VAL A 132 13.72 5.20 -4.75
N VAL A 133 13.50 6.41 -4.22
CA VAL A 133 14.39 7.55 -4.46
C VAL A 133 15.80 7.30 -3.94
N ARG A 134 15.96 6.60 -2.80
CA ARG A 134 17.29 6.25 -2.27
C ARG A 134 18.02 5.20 -3.11
N ALA A 135 17.30 4.37 -3.85
CA ALA A 135 17.85 3.34 -4.71
C ALA A 135 18.21 3.86 -6.11
N GLU A 136 17.84 5.10 -6.44
CA GLU A 136 18.25 5.74 -7.69
C GLU A 136 19.72 6.17 -7.64
N PRO A 137 20.46 6.02 -8.76
CA PRO A 137 21.88 6.39 -8.85
C PRO A 137 22.13 7.90 -8.84
#